data_AF-A0A1T4YDE9-F1
#
_entry.id   AF-A0A1T4YDE9-F1
#
_cell.length_a   1.000
_cell.length_b   1.000
_cell.length_c   1.000
_cell.angle_alpha   90.00
_cell.angle_beta   90.00
_cell.angle_gamma   90.00
#
_symmetry.space_group_name_H-M   'P 1'
#
loop_
_entity.id
_entity.type
_entity.pdbx_description
1 polymer ?
#
loop_
_entity_poly.entity_id
_entity_poly.type
_entity_poly.pdbx_seq_one_letter_code
_entity_poly.pdbx_strand_id
1 'polypeptide(L)'
;RFQVLVATHMNTDNLHNHFVINSVSYVDGKKYEQRRSQYAEFRAASDKLCREYGLSVVEQPKAKEPARYARMREAIDQACEDASTAEDFHRSLYRQRYIFGSDPNRRYATIRARDGGRAVRLYRLGEEYDLAAIDDRLRGNYLLYGAGLYERKHPPRQYTPKRYRSKDTYAGKGVLQIFFEVFFGESQMHRLYLYYCYQLGILPKKQQPHINRPELERIWKDTERILAEHAFVHDHKFPSLQAIVDYRKGLSRQIDALAAQRAEIVKQMRRKDASPKLADRRAMLTCKIAELRKEDKIAEGAIKRIQRTRESNRIDQENRNQHTNNKTRSRDSSRQR
;
A
#
# COMPACT_ATOMS: atom_id res chain seq x y z
N ARG A 1 15.22 -26.32 -33.12
CA ARG A 1 16.31 -25.50 -33.72
C ARG A 1 17.15 -24.84 -32.64
N PHE A 2 16.56 -23.96 -31.83
CA PHE A 2 17.23 -23.40 -30.65
C PHE A 2 17.15 -24.37 -29.48
N GLN A 3 18.18 -24.41 -28.64
CA GLN A 3 18.17 -25.17 -27.39
C GLN A 3 17.38 -24.38 -26.35
N VAL A 4 16.57 -25.08 -25.56
CA VAL A 4 15.77 -24.49 -24.48
C VAL A 4 15.97 -25.31 -23.23
N LEU A 5 16.38 -24.65 -22.14
CA LEU A 5 16.40 -25.23 -20.80
C LEU A 5 15.14 -24.78 -20.06
N VAL A 6 14.45 -25.74 -19.45
CA VAL A 6 13.27 -25.51 -18.63
C VAL A 6 13.62 -25.77 -17.18
N ALA A 7 13.40 -24.78 -16.31
CA ALA A 7 13.63 -24.91 -14.88
C ALA A 7 12.34 -24.59 -14.11
N THR A 8 11.86 -25.54 -13.32
CA THR A 8 10.65 -25.36 -12.50
C THR A 8 11.03 -24.82 -11.13
N HIS A 9 10.50 -23.65 -10.76
CA HIS A 9 10.64 -23.11 -9.41
C HIS A 9 9.67 -23.81 -8.46
N MET A 10 10.21 -24.59 -7.53
CA MET A 10 9.44 -25.34 -6.51
C MET A 10 9.51 -24.73 -5.10
N ASN A 11 10.30 -23.67 -4.91
CA ASN A 11 10.58 -23.09 -3.58
C ASN A 11 9.51 -22.11 -3.05
N THR A 12 8.46 -21.83 -3.83
CA THR A 12 7.40 -20.89 -3.48
C THR A 12 6.05 -21.45 -3.89
N ASP A 13 4.97 -21.07 -3.19
CA ASP A 13 3.59 -21.49 -3.50
C ASP A 13 3.14 -21.19 -4.94
N ASN A 14 3.84 -20.27 -5.62
CA ASN A 14 3.66 -19.99 -7.04
C ASN A 14 4.62 -20.86 -7.87
N LEU A 15 4.22 -22.07 -8.22
CA LEU A 15 4.95 -22.92 -9.16
C LEU A 15 5.00 -22.23 -10.53
N HIS A 16 6.20 -22.03 -11.07
CA HIS A 16 6.37 -21.45 -12.40
C HIS A 16 7.61 -22.03 -13.08
N ASN A 17 7.55 -22.08 -14.41
CA ASN A 17 8.66 -22.54 -15.24
C ASN A 17 9.43 -21.33 -15.80
N HIS A 18 10.76 -21.37 -15.69
CA HIS A 18 11.67 -20.50 -16.41
C HIS A 18 12.14 -21.19 -17.68
N PHE A 19 11.95 -20.52 -18.82
CA PHE A 19 12.52 -20.94 -20.10
C PHE A 19 13.78 -20.13 -20.39
N VAL A 20 14.92 -20.81 -20.46
CA VAL A 20 16.20 -20.23 -20.88
C VAL A 20 16.47 -20.69 -22.29
N ILE A 21 16.33 -19.78 -23.25
CA ILE A 21 16.49 -20.06 -24.68
C ILE A 21 17.89 -19.64 -25.11
N ASN A 22 18.61 -20.52 -25.79
CA ASN A 22 19.88 -20.15 -26.41
C ASN A 22 19.61 -19.15 -27.54
N SER A 23 20.27 -17.99 -27.47
CA SER A 23 20.10 -16.91 -28.44
C SER A 23 20.69 -17.23 -29.81
N VAL A 24 21.58 -18.23 -29.93
CA VAL A 24 22.17 -18.66 -31.19
C VAL A 24 21.91 -20.16 -31.40
N SER A 25 21.45 -20.53 -32.58
CA SER A 25 21.21 -21.91 -32.98
C SER A 25 22.55 -22.62 -33.21
N TYR A 26 22.79 -23.72 -32.50
CA TYR A 26 23.97 -24.58 -32.72
C TYR A 26 23.96 -25.28 -34.09
N VAL A 27 22.79 -25.44 -34.70
CA VAL A 27 22.64 -26.17 -35.99
C VAL A 27 23.09 -25.32 -37.18
N ASP A 28 22.81 -24.02 -37.16
CA ASP A 28 22.96 -23.16 -38.34
C ASP A 28 23.42 -21.74 -38.04
N GLY A 29 23.86 -21.48 -36.81
CA GLY A 29 24.45 -20.20 -36.40
C GLY A 29 23.50 -19.01 -36.41
N LYS A 30 22.21 -19.19 -36.75
CA LYS A 30 21.27 -18.06 -36.80
C LYS A 30 20.87 -17.63 -35.39
N LYS A 31 20.64 -16.33 -35.23
CA LYS A 31 20.22 -15.71 -33.98
C LYS A 31 18.70 -15.81 -33.80
N TYR A 32 18.26 -16.06 -32.58
CA TYR A 32 16.86 -16.00 -32.18
C TYR A 32 16.38 -14.55 -32.19
N GLU A 33 15.34 -14.27 -32.98
CA GLU A 33 14.69 -12.96 -33.02
C GLU A 33 13.54 -12.94 -32.02
N GLN A 34 13.67 -12.14 -30.96
CA GLN A 34 12.65 -11.99 -29.94
C GLN A 34 11.66 -10.89 -30.34
N ARG A 35 10.51 -11.27 -30.90
CA ARG A 35 9.43 -10.33 -31.22
C ARG A 35 8.47 -10.18 -30.05
N ARG A 36 7.98 -8.96 -29.79
CA ARG A 36 6.96 -8.75 -28.75
C ARG A 36 5.65 -9.50 -29.04
N SER A 37 5.31 -9.71 -30.31
CA SER A 37 4.13 -10.47 -30.74
C SER A 37 4.22 -11.96 -30.40
N GLN A 38 5.41 -12.56 -30.40
CA GLN A 38 5.60 -13.98 -30.05
C GLN A 38 5.16 -14.33 -28.63
N TYR A 39 5.14 -13.36 -27.71
CA TYR A 39 4.61 -13.60 -26.37
C TYR A 39 3.12 -13.96 -26.37
N ALA A 40 2.35 -13.40 -27.31
CA ALA A 40 0.94 -13.76 -27.47
C ALA A 40 0.81 -15.19 -28.03
N GLU A 41 1.68 -15.57 -28.97
CA GLU A 41 1.73 -16.92 -29.54
C GLU A 41 2.13 -17.96 -28.47
N PHE A 42 3.15 -17.68 -27.66
CA PHE A 42 3.55 -18.54 -26.54
C PHE A 42 2.45 -18.68 -25.49
N ARG A 43 1.73 -17.59 -25.19
CA ARG A 43 0.57 -17.65 -24.30
C ARG A 43 -0.53 -18.52 -24.90
N ALA A 44 -0.88 -18.34 -26.17
CA ALA A 44 -1.90 -19.14 -26.83
C ALA A 44 -1.52 -20.64 -26.88
N ALA A 45 -0.25 -20.97 -27.14
CA ALA A 45 0.25 -22.33 -27.10
C ALA A 45 0.20 -22.93 -25.67
N SER A 46 0.58 -22.15 -24.66
CA SER A 46 0.47 -22.54 -23.25
C SER A 46 -0.99 -22.76 -22.86
N ASP A 47 -1.88 -21.86 -23.22
CA ASP A 47 -3.31 -21.94 -22.91
C ASP A 47 -3.96 -23.14 -23.60
N LYS A 48 -3.56 -23.45 -24.84
CA LYS A 48 -4.00 -24.65 -25.55
C LYS A 48 -3.59 -25.91 -24.80
N LEU A 49 -2.33 -25.99 -24.39
CA LEU A 49 -1.79 -27.12 -23.64
C LEU A 49 -2.51 -27.26 -22.28
N CYS A 50 -2.72 -26.17 -21.55
CA CYS A 50 -3.49 -26.20 -20.31
C CYS A 50 -4.90 -26.77 -20.51
N ARG A 51 -5.62 -26.35 -21.56
CA ARG A 51 -6.96 -26.90 -21.87
C ARG A 51 -6.91 -28.39 -22.19
N GLU A 52 -5.93 -28.84 -22.97
CA GLU A 52 -5.76 -30.27 -23.30
C GLU A 52 -5.56 -31.15 -22.06
N TYR A 53 -4.83 -30.64 -21.06
CA TYR A 53 -4.60 -31.34 -19.79
C TYR A 53 -5.65 -31.04 -18.71
N GLY A 54 -6.76 -30.37 -19.04
CA GLY A 54 -7.84 -30.05 -18.09
C GLY A 54 -7.47 -29.03 -17.01
N LEU A 55 -6.43 -28.22 -17.25
CA LEU A 55 -5.98 -27.15 -16.36
C LEU A 55 -6.73 -25.84 -16.63
N SER A 56 -6.83 -25.00 -15.60
CA SER A 56 -7.51 -23.71 -15.72
C SER A 56 -6.73 -22.72 -16.59
N VAL A 57 -7.46 -21.97 -17.42
CA VAL A 57 -6.91 -20.93 -18.30
C VAL A 57 -7.58 -19.59 -18.01
N VAL A 58 -6.83 -18.50 -18.11
CA VAL A 58 -7.35 -17.15 -17.92
C VAL A 58 -8.10 -16.70 -19.18
N GLU A 59 -9.43 -16.81 -19.18
CA GLU A 59 -10.26 -16.52 -20.37
C GLU A 59 -10.28 -15.03 -20.75
N GLN A 60 -10.22 -14.14 -19.76
CA GLN A 60 -10.12 -12.69 -19.97
C GLN A 60 -8.88 -12.17 -19.27
N PRO A 61 -7.72 -12.12 -19.96
CA PRO A 61 -6.54 -11.48 -19.43
C PRO A 61 -6.78 -9.97 -19.42
N LYS A 62 -7.54 -9.48 -18.42
CA LYS A 62 -7.59 -8.05 -18.12
C LYS A 62 -6.15 -7.64 -17.87
N ALA A 63 -5.67 -6.65 -18.63
CA ALA A 63 -4.40 -6.01 -18.32
C ALA A 63 -4.48 -5.65 -16.84
N LYS A 64 -3.64 -6.30 -16.02
CA LYS A 64 -3.77 -6.26 -14.56
C LYS A 64 -3.74 -4.80 -14.17
N GLU A 65 -4.91 -4.23 -13.93
CA GLU A 65 -5.01 -2.82 -13.61
C GLU A 65 -4.20 -2.67 -12.34
N PRO A 66 -3.24 -1.73 -12.27
CA PRO A 66 -2.46 -1.57 -11.07
C PRO A 66 -3.45 -1.41 -9.92
N ALA A 67 -3.41 -2.29 -8.91
CA ALA A 67 -4.31 -2.20 -7.74
C ALA A 67 -4.29 -0.80 -7.09
N ARG A 68 -3.22 -0.04 -7.38
CA ARG A 68 -3.08 1.38 -7.10
C ARG A 68 -4.18 2.27 -7.70
N TYR A 69 -4.64 2.05 -8.93
CA TYR A 69 -5.67 2.88 -9.57
C TYR A 69 -7.03 2.64 -8.94
N ALA A 70 -7.39 1.39 -8.65
CA ALA A 70 -8.60 1.06 -7.90
C ALA A 70 -8.62 1.78 -6.54
N ARG A 71 -7.53 1.72 -5.76
CA ARG A 71 -7.42 2.45 -4.48
C ARG A 71 -7.50 3.97 -4.62
N MET A 72 -7.03 4.53 -5.73
CA MET A 72 -7.13 5.97 -5.99
C MET A 72 -8.56 6.38 -6.35
N ARG A 73 -9.28 5.56 -7.14
CA ARG A 73 -10.70 5.75 -7.44
C ARG A 73 -11.55 5.70 -6.18
N GLU A 74 -11.40 4.63 -5.39
CA GLU A 74 -12.09 4.48 -4.10
C GLU A 74 -11.85 5.67 -3.17
N ALA A 75 -10.62 6.19 -3.13
CA ALA A 75 -10.28 7.35 -2.33
C ALA A 75 -10.97 8.63 -2.82
N ILE A 76 -11.03 8.84 -4.13
CA ILE A 76 -11.76 9.95 -4.76
C ILE A 76 -13.26 9.81 -4.51
N ASP A 77 -13.82 8.60 -4.62
CA ASP A 77 -15.24 8.34 -4.40
C ASP A 77 -15.65 8.66 -2.96
N GLN A 78 -14.89 8.16 -1.98
CA GLN A 78 -15.10 8.50 -0.57
C GLN A 78 -14.91 10.00 -0.31
N ALA A 79 -13.92 10.64 -0.95
CA ALA A 79 -13.71 12.07 -0.80
C ALA A 79 -14.84 12.90 -1.40
N CYS A 80 -15.41 12.47 -2.53
CA CYS A 80 -16.58 13.10 -3.14
C CYS A 80 -17.80 12.91 -2.25
N GLU A 81 -18.03 11.73 -1.66
CA GLU A 81 -19.14 11.51 -0.75
C GLU A 81 -19.06 12.39 0.50
N ASP A 82 -17.86 12.66 1.00
CA ASP A 82 -17.64 13.39 2.25
C ASP A 82 -17.56 14.91 2.09
N ALA A 83 -17.35 15.40 0.88
CA ALA A 83 -17.12 16.80 0.61
C ALA A 83 -18.22 17.41 -0.25
N SER A 84 -18.52 18.68 0.03
CA SER A 84 -19.32 19.54 -0.84
C SER A 84 -18.52 20.72 -1.39
N THR A 85 -17.36 21.02 -0.81
CA THR A 85 -16.45 22.06 -1.29
C THR A 85 -15.13 21.45 -1.76
N ALA A 86 -14.45 22.14 -2.68
CA ALA A 86 -13.12 21.72 -3.13
C ALA A 86 -12.09 21.68 -1.98
N GLU A 87 -12.24 22.55 -0.99
CA GLU A 87 -11.36 22.57 0.20
C GLU A 87 -11.57 21.32 1.05
N ASP A 88 -12.83 20.94 1.30
CA ASP A 88 -13.16 19.72 2.04
C ASP A 88 -12.78 18.47 1.28
N PHE A 89 -12.87 18.49 -0.05
CA PHE A 89 -12.41 17.40 -0.90
C PHE A 89 -10.90 17.19 -0.75
N HIS A 90 -10.11 18.26 -0.82
CA HIS A 90 -8.67 18.19 -0.54
C HIS A 90 -8.39 17.70 0.89
N ARG A 91 -9.17 18.15 1.87
CA ARG A 91 -9.04 17.75 3.28
C ARG A 91 -9.33 16.26 3.48
N SER A 92 -10.37 15.74 2.83
CA SER A 92 -10.73 14.32 2.85
C SER A 92 -9.64 13.46 2.21
N LEU A 93 -9.17 13.83 1.01
CA LEU A 93 -8.05 13.14 0.35
C LEU A 93 -6.77 13.17 1.19
N TYR A 94 -6.47 14.31 1.82
CA TYR A 94 -5.29 14.44 2.69
C TYR A 94 -5.36 13.50 3.90
N ARG A 95 -6.56 13.37 4.51
CA ARG A 95 -6.81 12.42 5.60
C ARG A 95 -6.62 10.97 5.16
N GLN A 96 -6.99 10.66 3.91
CA GLN A 96 -6.76 9.37 3.27
C GLN A 96 -5.32 9.17 2.76
N ARG A 97 -4.38 10.07 3.10
CA ARG A 97 -2.95 10.02 2.71
C ARG A 97 -2.71 10.25 1.21
N TYR A 98 -3.57 10.99 0.53
CA TYR A 98 -3.36 11.44 -0.84
C TYR A 98 -3.15 12.96 -0.92
N ILE A 99 -2.35 13.38 -1.89
CA ILE A 99 -2.10 14.77 -2.24
C ILE A 99 -2.71 14.99 -3.62
N PHE A 100 -3.62 15.95 -3.69
CA PHE A 100 -4.23 16.40 -4.93
C PHE A 100 -3.55 17.66 -5.43
N GLY A 101 -3.23 17.69 -6.72
CA GLY A 101 -2.60 18.82 -7.39
C GLY A 101 -3.45 19.25 -8.57
N SER A 102 -4.16 20.37 -8.41
CA SER A 102 -4.90 21.08 -9.45
C SER A 102 -4.25 22.44 -9.67
N ASP A 103 -3.16 22.44 -10.45
CA ASP A 103 -2.48 23.68 -10.85
C ASP A 103 -3.16 24.22 -12.12
N PRO A 104 -3.69 25.46 -12.14
CA PRO A 104 -4.33 26.03 -13.33
C PRO A 104 -3.40 26.12 -14.54
N ASN A 105 -2.08 26.16 -14.32
CA ASN A 105 -1.10 26.17 -15.41
C ASN A 105 -0.87 24.77 -16.02
N ARG A 106 -1.41 23.71 -15.41
CA ARG A 106 -1.28 22.33 -15.88
C ARG A 106 -2.60 21.86 -16.48
N ARG A 107 -2.53 21.33 -17.69
CA ARG A 107 -3.69 20.80 -18.43
C ARG A 107 -4.45 19.69 -17.70
N TYR A 108 -3.79 18.93 -16.80
CA TYR A 108 -4.41 17.81 -16.11
C TYR A 108 -4.13 17.87 -14.61
N ALA A 109 -5.19 17.71 -13.82
CA ALA A 109 -5.07 17.48 -12.38
C ALA A 109 -4.39 16.13 -12.09
N THR A 110 -3.71 16.07 -10.96
CA THR A 110 -2.92 14.92 -10.55
C THR A 110 -3.19 14.51 -9.12
N ILE A 111 -3.10 13.20 -8.88
CA ILE A 111 -3.21 12.61 -7.55
C ILE A 111 -1.93 11.80 -7.23
N ARG A 112 -1.42 11.95 -6.01
CA ARG A 112 -0.20 11.29 -5.54
C ARG A 112 -0.41 10.77 -4.12
N ALA A 113 0.11 9.58 -3.83
CA ALA A 113 0.10 9.07 -2.45
C ALA A 113 1.18 9.80 -1.62
N ARG A 114 0.87 10.13 -0.37
CA ARG A 114 1.74 10.85 0.55
C ARG A 114 2.99 10.04 0.92
N ASP A 115 2.86 8.72 1.00
CA ASP A 115 3.97 7.80 1.31
C ASP A 115 4.96 7.62 0.13
N GLY A 116 4.70 8.31 -0.98
CA GLY A 116 5.54 8.36 -2.16
C GLY A 116 4.88 7.69 -3.38
N GLY A 117 5.55 7.82 -4.52
CA GLY A 117 5.09 7.27 -5.80
C GLY A 117 4.88 8.33 -6.87
N ARG A 118 4.73 7.88 -8.11
CA ARG A 118 4.54 8.77 -9.27
C ARG A 118 3.16 9.41 -9.22
N ALA A 119 3.07 10.72 -9.43
CA ALA A 119 1.79 11.38 -9.62
C ALA A 119 1.04 10.75 -10.81
N VAL A 120 -0.25 10.48 -10.62
CA VAL A 120 -1.13 9.93 -11.65
C VAL A 120 -2.05 11.05 -12.09
N ARG A 121 -2.17 11.23 -13.41
CA ARG A 121 -3.10 12.20 -14.00
C ARG A 121 -4.50 11.61 -13.99
N LEU A 122 -5.51 12.43 -13.68
CA LEU A 122 -6.89 11.97 -13.49
C LEU A 122 -7.47 11.23 -14.69
N TYR A 123 -7.20 11.68 -15.92
CA TYR A 123 -7.68 11.00 -17.14
C TYR A 123 -7.30 9.51 -17.24
N ARG A 124 -6.25 9.06 -16.52
CA ARG A 124 -5.87 7.63 -16.49
C ARG A 124 -6.77 6.80 -15.59
N LEU A 125 -7.50 7.43 -14.69
CA LEU A 125 -8.47 6.80 -13.80
C LEU A 125 -9.82 6.65 -14.49
N GLY A 126 -10.11 7.40 -15.54
CA GLY A 126 -11.36 7.34 -16.32
C GLY A 126 -12.04 8.70 -16.38
N GLU A 127 -12.97 8.86 -17.32
CA GLU A 127 -13.67 10.13 -17.56
C GLU A 127 -14.52 10.56 -16.36
N GLU A 128 -15.07 9.61 -15.60
CA GLU A 128 -15.82 9.85 -14.36
C GLU A 128 -14.99 10.49 -13.24
N TYR A 129 -13.66 10.40 -13.36
CA TYR A 129 -12.70 10.91 -12.38
C TYR A 129 -11.95 12.14 -12.90
N ASP A 130 -12.34 12.69 -14.05
CA ASP A 130 -11.82 13.97 -14.52
C ASP A 130 -12.29 15.12 -13.62
N LEU A 131 -11.55 16.24 -13.65
CA LEU A 131 -11.77 17.37 -12.74
C LEU A 131 -13.21 17.93 -12.85
N ALA A 132 -13.75 18.03 -14.07
CA ALA A 132 -15.11 18.51 -14.30
C ALA A 132 -16.17 17.59 -13.68
N ALA A 133 -16.02 16.28 -13.85
CA ALA A 133 -16.95 15.29 -13.27
C ALA A 133 -16.91 15.32 -11.73
N ILE A 134 -15.72 15.50 -11.13
CA ILE A 134 -15.56 15.68 -9.69
C ILE A 134 -16.23 16.97 -9.24
N ASP A 135 -16.01 18.09 -9.94
CA ASP A 135 -16.62 19.38 -9.61
C ASP A 135 -18.15 19.33 -9.69
N ASP A 136 -18.72 18.62 -10.67
CA ASP A 136 -20.17 18.40 -10.79
C ASP A 136 -20.73 17.58 -9.63
N ARG A 137 -20.02 16.52 -9.20
CA ARG A 137 -20.39 15.72 -8.02
C ARG A 137 -20.38 16.57 -6.75
N LEU A 138 -19.33 17.37 -6.55
CA LEU A 138 -19.22 18.27 -5.40
C LEU A 138 -20.32 19.33 -5.42
N ARG A 139 -20.64 19.89 -6.60
CA ARG A 139 -21.75 20.83 -6.78
C ARG A 139 -23.08 20.21 -6.40
N GLY A 140 -23.36 18.98 -6.82
CA GLY A 140 -24.57 18.25 -6.43
C GLY A 140 -24.69 18.10 -4.91
N ASN A 141 -23.59 17.71 -4.25
CA ASN A 141 -23.55 17.61 -2.79
C ASN A 141 -23.72 18.97 -2.09
N TYR A 142 -23.14 20.03 -2.65
CA TYR A 142 -23.30 21.38 -2.13
C TYR A 142 -24.75 21.85 -2.19
N LEU A 143 -25.45 21.58 -3.30
CA LEU A 143 -26.87 21.93 -3.45
C LEU A 143 -27.75 21.15 -2.45
N LEU A 144 -27.41 19.89 -2.17
CA LEU A 144 -28.21 19.03 -1.29
C LEU A 144 -27.94 19.24 0.21
N TYR A 145 -26.66 19.39 0.59
CA TYR A 145 -26.22 19.38 1.99
C TYR A 145 -25.57 20.69 2.46
N GLY A 146 -25.27 21.62 1.56
CA GLY A 146 -24.55 22.85 1.84
C GLY A 146 -23.05 22.65 2.12
N ALA A 147 -22.37 23.71 2.58
CA ALA A 147 -20.92 23.73 2.79
C ALA A 147 -20.43 22.83 3.94
N GLY A 148 -21.29 22.47 4.90
CA GLY A 148 -20.89 21.77 6.13
C GLY A 148 -20.98 20.24 6.09
N LEU A 149 -21.01 19.62 4.90
CA LEU A 149 -21.16 18.17 4.76
C LEU A 149 -19.99 17.41 5.42
N TYR A 150 -18.77 17.93 5.23
CA TYR A 150 -17.57 17.32 5.76
C TYR A 150 -17.55 17.34 7.29
N GLU A 151 -17.87 18.47 7.92
CA GLU A 151 -17.95 18.60 9.38
C GLU A 151 -19.05 17.71 9.98
N ARG A 152 -20.18 17.53 9.28
CA ARG A 152 -21.27 16.65 9.76
C ARG A 152 -20.84 15.19 9.81
N LYS A 153 -20.11 14.72 8.79
CA LYS A 153 -19.60 13.34 8.74
C LYS A 153 -18.37 13.13 9.61
N HIS A 154 -17.56 14.17 9.77
CA HIS A 154 -16.32 14.15 10.53
C HIS A 154 -16.37 15.20 11.65
N PRO A 155 -17.27 15.04 12.63
CA PRO A 155 -17.38 16.01 13.72
C PRO A 155 -16.03 16.12 14.42
N PRO A 156 -15.55 17.35 14.72
CA PRO A 156 -14.37 17.50 15.53
C PRO A 156 -14.62 16.73 16.82
N ARG A 157 -13.81 15.69 17.08
CA ARG A 157 -13.90 14.92 18.32
C ARG A 157 -13.55 15.87 19.46
N GLN A 158 -14.53 16.60 19.96
CA GLN A 158 -14.48 17.13 21.30
C GLN A 158 -14.35 15.90 22.19
N TYR A 159 -13.23 15.79 22.89
CA TYR A 159 -13.01 14.77 23.90
C TYR A 159 -13.95 15.07 25.07
N THR A 160 -15.25 14.90 24.86
CA THR A 160 -16.18 14.79 25.95
C THR A 160 -15.91 13.42 26.56
N PRO A 161 -15.41 13.34 27.80
CA PRO A 161 -15.26 12.05 28.45
C PRO A 161 -16.62 11.37 28.36
N LYS A 162 -16.67 10.15 27.80
CA LYS A 162 -17.89 9.34 27.77
C LYS A 162 -18.37 9.26 29.21
N ARG A 163 -19.32 10.11 29.58
CA ARG A 163 -20.05 9.96 30.83
C ARG A 163 -20.79 8.65 30.65
N TYR A 164 -20.25 7.60 31.26
CA TYR A 164 -20.94 6.34 31.39
C TYR A 164 -22.13 6.65 32.30
N ARG A 165 -23.22 7.13 31.72
CA ARG A 165 -24.50 7.15 32.41
C ARG A 165 -24.78 5.67 32.64
N SER A 166 -24.79 5.25 33.90
CA SER A 166 -25.42 3.99 34.25
C SER A 166 -26.76 3.98 33.54
N LYS A 167 -26.95 3.03 32.62
CA LYS A 167 -28.29 2.76 32.12
C LYS A 167 -29.00 2.06 33.27
N ASP A 168 -29.44 2.83 34.25
CA ASP A 168 -30.34 2.41 35.32
C ASP A 168 -31.73 2.15 34.73
N THR A 169 -31.78 1.31 33.69
CA THR A 169 -33.02 0.77 33.11
C THR A 169 -33.60 -0.32 34.02
N TYR A 170 -32.85 -0.72 35.07
CA TYR A 170 -33.19 -1.79 36.00
C TYR A 170 -33.19 -1.34 37.47
N ALA A 171 -32.94 -0.05 37.76
CA ALA A 171 -33.07 0.48 39.11
C ALA A 171 -34.57 0.59 39.45
N GLY A 172 -35.14 -0.52 39.92
CA GLY A 172 -36.55 -0.63 40.29
C GLY A 172 -37.25 -1.91 39.81
N LYS A 173 -36.61 -2.74 38.98
CA LYS A 173 -37.18 -4.03 38.56
C LYS A 173 -36.61 -5.17 39.41
N GLY A 174 -37.47 -5.94 40.06
CA GLY A 174 -37.07 -7.13 40.82
C GLY A 174 -36.41 -8.17 39.91
N VAL A 175 -35.50 -8.98 40.46
CA VAL A 175 -34.75 -10.02 39.71
C VAL A 175 -35.67 -10.94 38.92
N LEU A 176 -36.83 -11.27 39.49
CA LEU A 176 -37.86 -12.09 38.83
C LEU A 176 -38.49 -11.38 37.63
N GLN A 177 -38.70 -10.07 37.67
CA GLN A 177 -39.30 -9.32 36.56
C GLN A 177 -38.33 -9.18 35.38
N ILE A 178 -37.02 -9.06 35.67
CA ILE A 178 -35.97 -9.12 34.65
C ILE A 178 -35.88 -10.53 34.07
N PHE A 179 -35.96 -11.56 34.91
CA PHE A 179 -35.97 -12.96 34.48
C PHE A 179 -37.18 -13.27 33.59
N PHE A 180 -38.38 -12.82 33.97
CA PHE A 180 -39.60 -12.97 33.19
C PHE A 180 -39.59 -12.15 31.89
N GLU A 181 -39.05 -10.93 31.85
CA GLU A 181 -38.91 -10.17 30.59
C GLU A 181 -37.87 -10.78 29.63
N VAL A 182 -36.76 -11.33 30.16
CA VAL A 182 -35.70 -11.94 29.34
C VAL A 182 -36.10 -13.32 28.80
N PHE A 183 -36.80 -14.14 29.60
CA PHE A 183 -37.23 -15.49 29.22
C PHE A 183 -38.65 -15.59 28.65
N PHE A 184 -39.58 -14.72 29.07
CA PHE A 184 -41.03 -14.79 28.76
C PHE A 184 -41.64 -13.49 28.18
N GLY A 185 -40.85 -12.43 27.97
CA GLY A 185 -41.30 -11.17 27.36
C GLY A 185 -41.57 -11.28 25.85
N GLU A 186 -42.26 -10.27 25.29
CA GLU A 186 -42.87 -10.32 23.95
C GLU A 186 -41.98 -10.96 22.88
N SER A 187 -42.50 -12.11 22.44
CA SER A 187 -42.29 -12.78 21.17
C SER A 187 -41.06 -13.69 21.02
N GLN A 188 -41.05 -14.78 21.80
CA GLN A 188 -40.32 -16.01 21.43
C GLN A 188 -40.59 -16.40 19.96
N MET A 189 -41.86 -16.32 19.53
CA MET A 189 -42.26 -16.61 18.15
C MET A 189 -41.68 -15.61 17.13
N HIS A 190 -41.54 -14.33 17.47
CA HIS A 190 -40.94 -13.35 16.55
C HIS A 190 -39.42 -13.48 16.50
N ARG A 191 -38.74 -13.75 17.62
CA ARG A 191 -37.29 -14.06 17.61
C ARG A 191 -37.01 -15.35 16.84
N LEU A 192 -37.84 -16.38 17.02
CA LEU A 192 -37.76 -17.63 16.29
C LEU A 192 -38.07 -17.42 14.80
N TYR A 193 -39.09 -16.61 14.48
CA TYR A 193 -39.40 -16.15 13.12
C TYR A 193 -38.21 -15.43 12.50
N LEU A 194 -37.60 -14.46 13.18
CA LEU A 194 -36.40 -13.76 12.70
C LEU A 194 -35.20 -14.70 12.54
N TYR A 195 -35.02 -15.67 13.45
CA TYR A 195 -33.98 -16.69 13.36
C TYR A 195 -34.18 -17.59 12.12
N TYR A 196 -35.40 -18.06 11.89
CA TYR A 196 -35.72 -18.85 10.69
C TYR A 196 -35.66 -18.00 9.42
N CYS A 197 -36.11 -16.74 9.42
CA CYS A 197 -35.93 -15.81 8.30
C CYS A 197 -34.45 -15.57 8.00
N TYR A 198 -33.57 -15.52 9.01
CA TYR A 198 -32.12 -15.44 8.84
C TYR A 198 -31.54 -16.75 8.29
N GLN A 199 -31.96 -17.91 8.81
CA GLN A 199 -31.46 -19.22 8.38
C GLN A 199 -31.88 -19.56 6.94
N LEU A 200 -33.13 -19.27 6.59
CA LEU A 200 -33.72 -19.39 5.25
C LEU A 200 -33.20 -18.32 4.27
N GLY A 201 -32.48 -17.30 4.74
CA GLY A 201 -31.85 -16.28 3.88
C GLY A 201 -32.77 -15.15 3.42
N ILE A 202 -33.99 -15.06 3.98
CA ILE A 202 -34.93 -13.94 3.76
C ILE A 202 -34.34 -12.65 4.35
N LEU A 203 -33.69 -12.75 5.51
CA LEU A 203 -32.90 -11.66 6.08
C LEU A 203 -31.45 -11.73 5.55
N PRO A 204 -30.81 -10.58 5.28
CA PRO A 204 -29.45 -10.57 4.76
C PRO A 204 -28.51 -11.22 5.76
N LYS A 205 -27.95 -12.38 5.39
CA LYS A 205 -26.83 -12.98 6.13
C LYS A 205 -25.68 -11.99 6.03
N LYS A 206 -25.19 -11.49 7.17
CA LYS A 206 -23.99 -10.64 7.18
C LYS A 206 -22.90 -11.44 6.49
N GLN A 207 -22.42 -10.94 5.35
CA GLN A 207 -21.22 -11.50 4.74
C GLN A 207 -20.12 -11.41 5.81
N GLN A 208 -19.63 -12.57 6.25
CA GLN A 208 -18.45 -12.62 7.10
C GLN A 208 -17.34 -11.91 6.31
N PRO A 209 -16.75 -10.83 6.83
CA PRO A 209 -15.68 -10.15 6.11
C PRO A 209 -14.58 -11.19 5.87
N HIS A 210 -14.33 -11.53 4.61
CA HIS A 210 -13.26 -12.45 4.27
C HIS A 210 -11.94 -11.75 4.55
N ILE A 211 -11.31 -12.10 5.67
CA ILE A 211 -10.02 -11.53 6.06
C ILE A 211 -8.95 -12.06 5.12
N ASN A 212 -8.42 -11.20 4.25
CA ASN A 212 -7.32 -11.55 3.35
C ASN A 212 -6.01 -11.65 4.16
N ARG A 213 -5.74 -12.83 4.75
CA ARG A 213 -4.57 -13.08 5.61
C ARG A 213 -3.24 -12.70 4.94
N PRO A 214 -2.96 -13.04 3.66
CA PRO A 214 -1.73 -12.61 2.99
C PRO A 214 -1.54 -11.09 2.89
N GLU A 215 -2.62 -10.32 2.69
CA GLU A 215 -2.53 -8.86 2.64
C GLU A 215 -2.28 -8.27 4.03
N LEU A 216 -2.94 -8.80 5.06
CA LEU A 216 -2.68 -8.41 6.44
C LEU A 216 -1.24 -8.68 6.87
N GLU A 217 -0.71 -9.87 6.55
CA GLU A 217 0.69 -10.20 6.86
C GLU A 217 1.68 -9.25 6.18
N ARG A 218 1.39 -8.83 4.93
CA ARG A 218 2.20 -7.82 4.24
C ARG A 218 2.14 -6.47 4.95
N ILE A 219 0.94 -6.04 5.36
CA ILE A 219 0.76 -4.81 6.13
C ILE A 219 1.54 -4.89 7.44
N TRP A 220 1.46 -6.01 8.16
CA TRP A 220 2.19 -6.21 9.41
C TRP A 220 3.72 -6.16 9.22
N LYS A 221 4.26 -6.86 8.24
CA LYS A 221 5.69 -6.80 7.90
C LYS A 221 6.13 -5.38 7.53
N ASP A 222 5.29 -4.64 6.81
CA ASP A 222 5.55 -3.24 6.49
C ASP A 222 5.54 -2.35 7.74
N THR A 223 4.63 -2.59 8.68
CA THR A 223 4.58 -1.86 9.96
C THR A 223 5.78 -2.18 10.85
N GLU A 224 6.19 -3.44 10.96
CA GLU A 224 7.39 -3.83 11.72
C GLU A 224 8.65 -3.17 11.17
N ARG A 225 8.78 -3.13 9.84
CA ARG A 225 9.86 -2.40 9.18
C ARG A 225 9.86 -0.91 9.53
N ILE A 226 8.69 -0.27 9.53
CA ILE A 226 8.57 1.15 9.90
C ILE A 226 8.97 1.37 11.36
N LEU A 227 8.54 0.49 12.26
CA LEU A 227 8.87 0.57 13.67
C LEU A 227 10.37 0.37 13.90
N ALA A 228 11.01 -0.56 13.18
CA ALA A 228 12.45 -0.76 13.22
C ALA A 228 13.22 0.47 12.71
N GLU A 229 12.79 1.08 11.61
CA GLU A 229 13.36 2.33 11.09
C GLU A 229 13.22 3.48 12.12
N HIS A 230 12.06 3.58 12.79
CA HIS A 230 11.82 4.59 13.81
C HIS A 230 12.67 4.36 15.07
N ALA A 231 12.70 3.14 15.59
CA ALA A 231 13.51 2.74 16.73
C ALA A 231 14.99 3.03 16.46
N PHE A 232 15.49 2.65 15.28
CA PHE A 232 16.86 2.93 14.87
C PHE A 232 17.22 4.43 14.94
N VAL A 233 16.35 5.30 14.41
CA VAL A 233 16.59 6.75 14.44
C VAL A 233 16.51 7.31 15.87
N HIS A 234 15.57 6.80 16.67
CA HIS A 234 15.38 7.20 18.05
C HIS A 234 16.57 6.81 18.93
N ASP A 235 17.02 5.55 18.85
CA ASP A 235 18.05 4.98 19.71
C ASP A 235 19.43 5.59 19.45
N HIS A 236 19.74 5.87 18.18
CA HIS A 236 20.98 6.54 17.78
C HIS A 236 20.94 8.07 17.95
N LYS A 237 19.76 8.65 18.25
CA LYS A 237 19.56 10.09 18.47
C LYS A 237 20.14 10.96 17.35
N PHE A 238 19.91 10.59 16.09
CA PHE A 238 20.46 11.34 14.97
C PHE A 238 19.88 12.76 14.88
N PRO A 239 20.71 13.82 14.85
CA PRO A 239 20.23 15.20 14.80
C PRO A 239 19.76 15.62 13.41
N SER A 240 20.25 14.97 12.35
CA SER A 240 19.96 15.36 10.98
C SER A 240 19.99 14.17 10.02
N LEU A 241 19.38 14.35 8.83
CA LEU A 241 19.45 13.37 7.74
C LEU A 241 20.89 13.10 7.31
N GLN A 242 21.75 14.13 7.33
CA GLN A 242 23.15 14.02 6.95
C GLN A 242 23.93 13.14 7.93
N ALA A 243 23.61 13.22 9.23
CA ALA A 243 24.22 12.36 10.24
C ALA A 243 23.95 10.86 9.96
N ILE A 244 22.75 10.50 9.48
CA ILE A 244 22.43 9.11 9.11
C ILE A 244 23.24 8.69 7.87
N VAL A 245 23.41 9.58 6.89
CA VAL A 245 24.22 9.33 5.69
C VAL A 245 25.69 9.11 6.05
N ASP A 246 26.24 9.91 6.97
CA ASP A 246 27.63 9.78 7.38
C ASP A 246 27.86 8.54 8.25
N TYR A 247 26.90 8.20 9.13
CA TYR A 247 26.89 6.92 9.84
C TYR A 247 26.93 5.72 8.87
N ARG A 248 26.12 5.79 7.80
CA ARG A 248 26.10 4.76 6.75
C ARG A 248 27.45 4.60 6.04
N LYS A 249 28.16 5.70 5.76
CA LYS A 249 29.54 5.64 5.21
C LYS A 249 30.47 4.92 6.18
N GLY A 250 30.32 5.15 7.48
CA GLY A 250 31.05 4.44 8.54
C GLY A 250 30.77 2.93 8.51
N LEU A 251 29.50 2.53 8.46
CA LEU A 251 29.09 1.13 8.36
C LEU A 251 29.67 0.46 7.11
N SER A 252 29.62 1.12 5.94
CA SER A 252 30.18 0.57 4.70
C SER A 252 31.68 0.26 4.86
N ARG A 253 32.45 1.19 5.42
CA ARG A 253 33.89 0.98 5.67
C ARG A 253 34.15 -0.21 6.61
N GLN A 254 33.32 -0.39 7.64
CA GLN A 254 33.43 -1.52 8.55
C GLN A 254 33.09 -2.85 7.86
N ILE A 255 32.04 -2.87 7.04
CA ILE A 255 31.65 -4.05 6.25
C ILE A 255 32.78 -4.42 5.29
N ASP A 256 33.38 -3.45 4.62
CA ASP A 256 34.48 -3.66 3.67
C ASP A 256 35.73 -4.20 4.37
N ALA A 257 36.07 -3.65 5.54
CA ALA A 257 37.18 -4.14 6.36
C ALA A 257 36.97 -5.60 6.83
N LEU A 258 35.77 -5.93 7.33
CA LEU A 258 35.44 -7.29 7.75
C LEU A 258 35.38 -8.25 6.56
N ALA A 259 34.91 -7.80 5.39
CA ALA A 259 34.91 -8.58 4.17
C ALA A 259 36.33 -8.89 3.69
N ALA A 260 37.25 -7.93 3.79
CA ALA A 260 38.67 -8.12 3.50
C ALA A 260 39.30 -9.14 4.47
N GLN A 261 39.03 -9.03 5.77
CA GLN A 261 39.48 -10.01 6.76
C GLN A 261 38.93 -11.41 6.48
N ARG A 262 37.66 -11.52 6.11
CA ARG A 262 37.04 -12.81 5.73
C ARG A 262 37.71 -13.39 4.48
N ALA A 263 38.01 -12.55 3.48
CA ALA A 263 38.69 -12.98 2.26
C ALA A 263 40.10 -13.51 2.57
N GLU A 264 40.82 -12.87 3.49
CA GLU A 264 42.15 -13.32 3.92
C GLU A 264 42.09 -14.68 4.63
N ILE A 265 41.12 -14.88 5.53
CA ILE A 265 40.90 -16.19 6.17
C ILE A 265 40.61 -17.26 5.12
N VAL A 266 39.77 -16.95 4.12
CA VAL A 266 39.48 -17.89 3.03
C VAL A 266 40.74 -18.23 2.22
N LYS A 267 41.66 -17.29 2.01
CA LYS A 267 42.96 -17.57 1.37
C LYS A 267 43.83 -18.49 2.24
N GLN A 268 43.88 -18.24 3.56
CA GLN A 268 44.64 -19.07 4.50
C GLN A 268 44.10 -20.50 4.56
N MET A 269 42.77 -20.69 4.48
CA MET A 269 42.13 -22.00 4.44
C MET A 269 42.47 -22.83 3.19
N ARG A 270 42.93 -22.22 2.09
CA ARG A 270 43.34 -22.93 0.88
C ARG A 270 44.76 -23.51 0.96
N ARG A 271 45.51 -23.22 2.02
CA ARG A 271 46.87 -23.74 2.23
C ARG A 271 46.81 -25.17 2.79
N LYS A 272 47.87 -25.97 2.56
CA LYS A 272 47.94 -27.38 3.01
C LYS A 272 47.81 -27.56 4.53
N ASP A 273 48.29 -26.60 5.33
CA ASP A 273 48.30 -26.67 6.81
C ASP A 273 47.17 -25.84 7.46
N ALA A 274 45.97 -25.89 6.90
CA ALA A 274 44.86 -25.07 7.36
C ALA A 274 44.33 -25.52 8.74
N SER A 275 44.35 -24.60 9.72
CA SER A 275 43.78 -24.85 11.05
C SER A 275 42.24 -24.90 10.99
N PRO A 276 41.59 -25.89 11.64
CA PRO A 276 40.13 -26.00 11.68
C PRO A 276 39.45 -24.78 12.36
N LYS A 277 40.15 -24.07 13.26
CA LYS A 277 39.68 -22.84 13.93
C LYS A 277 39.39 -21.68 12.96
N LEU A 278 39.93 -21.72 11.73
CA LEU A 278 39.69 -20.71 10.70
C LEU A 278 38.25 -20.76 10.16
N ALA A 279 37.62 -21.93 10.15
CA ALA A 279 36.23 -22.09 9.72
C ALA A 279 35.28 -21.35 10.67
N ASP A 280 35.47 -21.52 11.98
CA ASP A 280 34.69 -20.83 13.02
C ASP A 280 34.88 -19.31 12.93
N ARG A 281 36.13 -18.86 12.75
CA ARG A 281 36.43 -17.43 12.60
C ARG A 281 35.78 -16.83 11.35
N ARG A 282 35.74 -17.57 10.24
CA ARG A 282 35.00 -17.16 9.02
C ARG A 282 33.49 -17.07 9.29
N ALA A 283 32.91 -18.04 10.01
CA ALA A 283 31.50 -18.03 10.36
C ALA A 283 31.15 -16.80 11.22
N MET A 284 31.95 -16.52 12.24
CA MET A 284 31.82 -15.33 13.10
C MET A 284 31.87 -14.01 12.31
N LEU A 285 32.85 -13.86 11.40
CA LEU A 285 32.91 -12.68 10.52
C LEU A 285 31.70 -12.58 9.60
N THR A 286 31.17 -13.71 9.13
CA THR A 286 29.98 -13.73 8.28
C THR A 286 28.73 -13.30 9.03
N CYS A 287 28.56 -13.73 10.29
CA CYS A 287 27.49 -13.27 11.18
C CYS A 287 27.59 -11.76 11.43
N LYS A 288 28.78 -11.25 11.78
CA LYS A 288 29.00 -9.82 12.03
C LYS A 288 28.73 -8.96 10.78
N ILE A 289 29.15 -9.41 9.61
CA ILE A 289 28.83 -8.73 8.34
C ILE A 289 27.32 -8.73 8.10
N ALA A 290 26.63 -9.83 8.40
CA ALA A 290 25.18 -9.91 8.22
C ALA A 290 24.41 -8.96 9.15
N GLU A 291 24.86 -8.78 10.39
CA GLU A 291 24.31 -7.81 11.35
C GLU A 291 24.47 -6.37 10.84
N LEU A 292 25.69 -5.97 10.48
CA LEU A 292 25.95 -4.62 9.95
C LEU A 292 25.18 -4.34 8.65
N ARG A 293 24.96 -5.36 7.81
CA ARG A 293 24.12 -5.23 6.60
C ARG A 293 22.63 -5.07 6.92
N LYS A 294 22.14 -5.67 8.01
CA LYS A 294 20.77 -5.44 8.47
C LYS A 294 20.62 -4.00 8.94
N GLU A 295 21.58 -3.49 9.71
CA GLU A 295 21.60 -2.09 10.15
C GLU A 295 21.69 -1.11 8.96
N ASP A 296 22.59 -1.33 8.00
CA ASP A 296 22.69 -0.50 6.79
C ASP A 296 21.36 -0.46 6.01
N LYS A 297 20.66 -1.60 5.92
CA LYS A 297 19.36 -1.69 5.26
C LYS A 297 18.28 -0.90 5.99
N ILE A 298 18.28 -0.91 7.33
CA ILE A 298 17.35 -0.12 8.14
C ILE A 298 17.65 1.38 7.98
N ALA A 299 18.93 1.77 8.04
CA ALA A 299 19.37 3.15 7.83
C ALA A 299 18.98 3.66 6.42
N GLU A 300 19.16 2.85 5.38
CA GLU A 300 18.75 3.17 4.02
C GLU A 300 17.22 3.36 3.91
N GLY A 301 16.45 2.47 4.55
CA GLY A 301 14.99 2.58 4.65
C GLY A 301 14.55 3.90 5.28
N ALA A 302 15.15 4.25 6.41
CA ALA A 302 14.89 5.51 7.13
C ALA A 302 15.21 6.74 6.26
N ILE A 303 16.36 6.78 5.60
CA ILE A 303 16.74 7.88 4.68
C ILE A 303 15.70 8.03 3.57
N LYS A 304 15.36 6.94 2.88
CA LYS A 304 14.39 6.95 1.78
C LYS A 304 13.02 7.44 2.26
N ARG A 305 12.60 7.04 3.46
CA ARG A 305 11.32 7.49 4.04
C ARG A 305 11.33 8.98 4.37
N ILE A 306 12.37 9.47 5.04
CA ILE A 306 12.50 10.89 5.38
C ILE A 306 12.47 11.75 4.12
N GLN A 307 13.22 11.37 3.08
CA GLN A 307 13.25 12.08 1.80
C GLN A 307 11.86 12.09 1.12
N ARG A 308 11.16 10.95 1.10
CA ARG A 308 9.80 10.86 0.55
C ARG A 308 8.82 11.77 1.30
N THR A 309 8.87 11.76 2.63
CA THR A 309 8.00 12.61 3.46
C THR A 309 8.29 14.08 3.25
N ARG A 310 9.56 14.49 3.18
CA ARG A 310 9.95 15.89 2.89
C ARG A 310 9.44 16.34 1.53
N GLU A 311 9.63 15.51 0.50
CA GLU A 311 9.14 15.79 -0.85
C GLU A 311 7.61 15.90 -0.91
N SER A 312 6.91 14.97 -0.28
CA SER A 312 5.43 15.01 -0.21
C SER A 312 4.93 16.25 0.51
N ASN A 313 5.55 16.65 1.63
CA ASN A 313 5.18 17.86 2.35
C ASN A 313 5.47 19.13 1.52
N ARG A 314 6.59 19.16 0.79
CA ARG A 314 6.93 20.26 -0.12
C ARG A 314 5.87 20.44 -1.20
N ILE A 315 5.48 19.35 -1.87
CA ILE A 315 4.45 19.38 -2.92
C ILE A 315 3.10 19.85 -2.36
N ASP A 316 2.70 19.33 -1.19
CA ASP A 316 1.47 19.76 -0.54
C ASP A 316 1.48 21.27 -0.23
N GLN A 317 2.60 21.79 0.26
CA GLN A 317 2.74 23.21 0.56
C GLN A 317 2.77 24.08 -0.72
N GLU A 318 3.44 23.64 -1.77
CA GLU A 318 3.42 24.30 -3.09
C GLU A 318 1.98 24.36 -3.64
N ASN A 319 1.23 23.25 -3.59
CA ASN A 319 -0.17 23.21 -4.04
C ASN A 319 -1.07 24.15 -3.23
N ARG A 320 -0.90 24.22 -1.90
CA ARG A 320 -1.65 25.15 -1.04
C ARG A 320 -1.34 26.61 -1.38
N ASN A 321 -0.06 26.94 -1.53
CA ASN A 321 0.39 28.30 -1.86
C ASN A 321 -0.09 28.76 -3.24
N GLN A 322 -0.13 27.85 -4.23
CA GLN A 322 -0.70 28.14 -5.54
C GLN A 322 -2.20 28.44 -5.43
N HIS A 323 -2.94 27.64 -4.66
CA HIS A 323 -4.36 27.83 -4.45
C HIS A 323 -4.68 29.18 -3.77
N THR A 324 -3.89 29.58 -2.77
CA THR A 324 -4.06 30.89 -2.11
C THR A 324 -3.73 32.05 -3.05
N ASN A 325 -2.64 31.96 -3.82
CA ASN A 325 -2.23 33.00 -4.77
C ASN A 325 -3.24 33.22 -5.90
N ASN A 326 -3.88 32.15 -6.39
CA ASN A 326 -4.91 32.26 -7.42
C ASN A 326 -6.20 32.88 -6.87
N LYS A 327 -6.57 32.59 -5.61
CA LYS A 327 -7.71 33.23 -4.94
C LYS A 327 -7.49 34.74 -4.74
N THR A 328 -6.30 35.18 -4.36
CA THR A 328 -6.00 36.63 -4.22
C THR A 328 -6.04 37.33 -5.57
N ARG A 329 -5.42 36.77 -6.61
CA ARG A 329 -5.50 37.33 -7.98
C ARG A 329 -6.93 37.46 -8.50
N SER A 330 -7.77 36.45 -8.27
CA SER A 330 -9.19 36.49 -8.67
C SER A 330 -9.95 37.58 -7.92
N ARG A 331 -9.72 37.73 -6.61
CA ARG A 331 -10.35 38.80 -5.80
C ARG A 331 -9.93 40.20 -6.24
N ASP A 332 -8.65 40.42 -6.54
CA ASP A 332 -8.16 41.72 -7.02
C ASP A 332 -8.75 42.06 -8.40
N SER A 333 -8.85 41.07 -9.31
CA SER A 333 -9.50 41.27 -10.61
C SER A 333 -11.01 41.56 -10.52
N SER A 334 -11.69 41.05 -9.49
CA SER A 334 -13.11 41.35 -9.23
C SER A 334 -13.35 42.71 -8.56
N ARG A 335 -12.34 43.28 -7.90
CA ARG A 335 -12.41 44.62 -7.28
C ARG A 335 -12.04 45.76 -8.24
N GLN A 336 -11.44 45.44 -9.38
CA GLN A 336 -11.06 46.40 -10.43
C GLN A 336 -12.09 46.53 -11.57
N ARG A 337 -13.29 45.95 -11.41
CA ARG A 337 -14.39 46.07 -12.38
C ARG A 337 -15.51 46.94 -11.87
#